data_AF-A0A7T7XLM6-F1
#
_entry.id   AF-A0A7T7XLM6-F1
#
_cell.length_a   1.000
_cell.length_b   1.000
_cell.length_c   1.000
_cell.angle_alpha   90.00
_cell.angle_beta   90.00
_cell.angle_gamma   90.00
#
_symmetry.space_group_name_H-M   'P 1'
#
loop_
_entity.id
_entity.type
_entity.pdbx_description
1 polymer ?
#
loop_
_entity_poly.entity_id
_entity_poly.type
_entity_poly.pdbx_seq_one_letter_code
_entity_poly.pdbx_strand_id
1 'polypeptide(L)'
;MKRKYLLVLFICIGAAVFAQSGSPAAVLSAGDVDAFIKNFESIQADLEKLGPVYENFAESFDPEDNPNIMAQVQAMPVPAEIKQVFRKNGLGDNGWPKMIAILLGASAIYMEDALKSQEAEFMAVPQMAEYFEQLKLQVKMLKDSIHPSDIRLIDQRKADLIPLIENA
;
A
#
# COMPACT_ATOMS: atom_id res chain seq x y z
N MET A 1 -7.52 28.08 4.80
CA MET A 1 -7.53 27.34 3.51
C MET A 1 -6.35 26.38 3.52
N LYS A 2 -6.58 25.13 3.93
CA LYS A 2 -5.52 24.12 4.01
C LYS A 2 -5.38 23.49 2.63
N ARG A 3 -4.24 23.70 1.97
CA ARG A 3 -3.88 23.04 0.71
C ARG A 3 -3.85 21.54 0.98
N LYS A 4 -4.74 20.80 0.31
CA LYS A 4 -4.74 19.33 0.28
C LYS A 4 -3.57 18.92 -0.60
N TYR A 5 -2.52 18.38 -0.01
CA TYR A 5 -1.40 17.81 -0.75
C TYR A 5 -1.83 16.42 -1.23
N LEU A 6 -2.46 16.37 -2.40
CA LEU A 6 -2.60 15.13 -3.16
C LEU A 6 -1.20 14.82 -3.71
N LEU A 7 -0.48 13.93 -3.03
CA LEU A 7 0.85 13.50 -3.44
C LEU A 7 0.70 12.57 -4.66
N VAL A 8 0.65 13.16 -5.86
CA VAL A 8 0.75 12.44 -7.13
C VAL A 8 2.24 12.13 -7.33
N LEU A 9 2.66 10.94 -6.90
CA LEU A 9 4.01 10.44 -7.06
C LEU A 9 4.25 10.11 -8.54
N PHE A 10 4.94 11.02 -9.25
CA PHE A 10 5.39 10.79 -10.62
C PHE A 10 6.65 9.93 -10.59
N ILE A 11 6.50 8.60 -10.60
CA ILE A 11 7.64 7.68 -10.63
C ILE A 11 8.10 7.48 -12.08
N CYS A 12 9.21 8.11 -12.45
CA CYS A 12 9.95 7.82 -13.67
C CYS A 12 10.82 6.56 -13.45
N ILE A 13 10.28 5.37 -13.71
CA ILE A 13 11.05 4.12 -13.56
C ILE A 13 11.95 3.93 -14.78
N GLY A 14 13.25 4.16 -14.58
CA GLY A 14 14.31 3.72 -15.49
C GLY A 14 14.36 2.19 -15.53
N ALA A 15 14.30 1.62 -16.72
CA ALA A 15 14.39 0.18 -16.93
C ALA A 15 15.77 -0.36 -16.50
N ALA A 16 15.84 -1.10 -15.40
CA ALA A 16 16.99 -1.99 -15.15
C ALA A 16 16.68 -3.15 -14.19
N VAL A 17 17.04 -4.35 -14.66
CA VAL A 17 17.42 -5.57 -13.93
C VAL A 17 16.32 -6.51 -13.42
N PHE A 18 16.03 -7.51 -14.26
CA PHE A 18 15.51 -8.82 -13.85
C PHE A 18 16.54 -9.57 -12.98
N ALA A 19 16.28 -9.79 -11.69
CA ALA A 19 16.76 -10.97 -10.93
C ALA A 19 16.40 -10.93 -9.42
N GLN A 20 15.22 -11.44 -9.04
CA GLN A 20 14.98 -12.33 -7.88
C GLN A 20 13.50 -12.71 -7.85
N SER A 21 13.12 -13.65 -8.71
CA SER A 21 11.76 -14.13 -8.95
C SER A 21 11.34 -15.19 -7.93
N GLY A 22 11.28 -14.82 -6.66
CA GLY A 22 10.37 -15.47 -5.70
C GLY A 22 9.07 -14.67 -5.65
N SER A 23 7.91 -15.33 -5.64
CA SER A 23 6.65 -14.63 -5.36
C SER A 23 6.79 -13.92 -3.99
N PRO A 24 6.27 -12.69 -3.81
CA PRO A 24 6.37 -11.99 -2.53
C PRO A 24 5.83 -12.88 -1.41
N ALA A 25 6.47 -12.90 -0.24
CA ALA A 25 5.96 -13.71 0.86
C ALA A 25 4.61 -13.15 1.34
N ALA A 26 3.64 -14.03 1.59
CA ALA A 26 2.38 -13.67 2.23
C ALA A 26 2.63 -13.15 3.65
N VAL A 27 1.98 -12.06 4.02
CA VAL A 27 2.08 -11.46 5.36
C VAL A 27 0.74 -11.35 6.08
N LEU A 28 -0.39 -11.50 5.36
CA LEU A 28 -1.72 -11.34 5.92
C LEU A 28 -2.41 -12.67 6.23
N SER A 29 -3.18 -12.67 7.31
CA SER A 29 -4.29 -13.57 7.56
C SER A 29 -5.61 -12.79 7.57
N ALA A 30 -6.75 -13.47 7.50
CA ALA A 30 -8.06 -12.81 7.59
C ALA A 30 -8.21 -11.99 8.90
N GLY A 31 -7.72 -12.53 10.02
CA GLY A 31 -7.75 -11.86 11.31
C GLY A 31 -6.90 -10.58 11.35
N ASP A 32 -5.85 -10.49 10.56
CA ASP A 32 -5.05 -9.26 10.44
C ASP A 32 -5.84 -8.15 9.75
N VAL A 33 -6.61 -8.48 8.71
CA VAL A 33 -7.46 -7.52 8.00
C VAL A 33 -8.59 -7.04 8.92
N ASP A 34 -9.22 -7.95 9.67
CA ASP A 34 -10.22 -7.60 10.69
C ASP A 34 -9.66 -6.69 11.76
N ALA A 35 -8.47 -7.01 12.30
CA ALA A 35 -7.81 -6.22 13.32
C ALA A 35 -7.45 -4.82 12.81
N PHE A 36 -6.96 -4.72 11.56
CA PHE A 36 -6.65 -3.44 10.94
C PHE A 36 -7.89 -2.56 10.80
N ILE A 37 -8.98 -3.07 10.20
CA ILE A 37 -10.23 -2.31 10.01
C ILE A 37 -10.78 -1.83 11.35
N LYS A 38 -10.84 -2.73 12.34
CA LYS A 38 -11.39 -2.41 13.66
C LYS A 38 -10.58 -1.36 14.40
N ASN A 39 -9.25 -1.36 14.24
CA ASN A 39 -8.35 -0.55 15.06
C ASN A 39 -7.64 0.55 14.28
N PHE A 40 -8.03 0.83 13.03
CA PHE A 40 -7.34 1.76 12.14
C PHE A 40 -7.09 3.14 12.78
N GLU A 41 -8.14 3.78 13.30
CA GLU A 41 -8.04 5.08 13.96
C GLU A 41 -7.11 5.03 15.19
N SER A 42 -7.16 3.94 15.96
CA SER A 42 -6.29 3.77 17.12
C SER A 42 -4.83 3.56 16.71
N ILE A 43 -4.57 2.86 15.60
CA ILE A 43 -3.22 2.69 15.06
C ILE A 43 -2.66 4.05 14.64
N GLN A 44 -3.42 4.83 13.86
CA GLN A 44 -3.00 6.17 13.43
C GLN A 44 -2.70 7.07 14.62
N ALA A 45 -3.64 7.20 15.56
CA ALA A 45 -3.48 8.06 16.72
C ALA A 45 -2.31 7.63 17.62
N ASP A 46 -2.02 6.32 17.74
CA ASP A 46 -0.90 5.84 18.53
C ASP A 46 0.45 6.02 17.80
N LEU A 47 0.50 5.88 16.47
CA LEU A 47 1.70 6.18 15.68
C LEU A 47 2.02 7.69 15.70
N GLU A 48 1.02 8.55 15.55
CA GLU A 48 1.18 10.01 15.65
C GLU A 48 1.75 10.45 17.00
N LYS A 49 1.34 9.82 18.11
CA LYS A 49 1.87 10.10 19.44
C LYS A 49 3.36 9.78 19.58
N LEU A 50 3.91 8.90 18.75
CA LEU A 50 5.36 8.63 18.73
C LEU A 50 6.16 9.79 18.10
N GLY A 51 5.49 10.69 17.38
CA GLY A 51 6.07 11.89 16.78
C GLY A 51 7.33 11.56 15.95
N PRO A 52 8.49 12.19 16.25
CA PRO A 52 9.70 12.01 15.46
C PRO A 52 10.18 10.55 15.32
N VAL A 53 9.86 9.66 16.27
CA VAL A 53 10.25 8.24 16.17
C VAL A 53 9.54 7.57 14.99
N TYR A 54 8.25 7.87 14.81
CA TYR A 54 7.48 7.36 13.69
C TYR A 54 7.83 8.07 12.38
N GLU A 55 7.91 9.41 12.41
CA GLU A 55 8.24 10.22 11.22
C GLU A 55 9.59 9.81 10.62
N ASN A 56 10.66 9.79 11.41
CA ASN A 56 11.99 9.41 10.92
C ASN A 56 12.04 7.97 10.40
N PHE A 57 11.29 7.05 11.01
CA PHE A 57 11.22 5.67 10.53
C PHE A 57 10.44 5.57 9.21
N ALA A 58 9.30 6.25 9.11
CA ALA A 58 8.49 6.27 7.89
C ALA A 58 9.25 6.93 6.73
N GLU A 59 9.99 8.01 6.97
CA GLU A 59 10.84 8.68 5.97
C GLU A 59 12.04 7.83 5.54
N SER A 60 12.47 6.86 6.36
CA SER A 60 13.53 5.92 5.97
C SER A 60 13.08 4.88 4.94
N PHE A 61 11.77 4.78 4.68
CA PHE A 61 11.21 3.95 3.63
C PHE A 61 11.12 4.75 2.33
N ASP A 62 12.02 4.45 1.38
CA ASP A 62 11.97 4.96 0.02
C ASP A 62 11.50 3.85 -0.94
N PRO A 63 10.26 3.94 -1.48
CA PRO A 63 9.74 2.97 -2.44
C PRO A 63 10.31 3.16 -3.85
N GLU A 64 11.00 4.28 -4.16
CA GLU A 64 11.45 4.60 -5.53
C GLU A 64 12.61 3.71 -5.99
N ASP A 65 13.37 3.11 -5.05
CA ASP A 65 14.60 2.36 -5.33
C ASP A 65 14.42 0.84 -5.47
N ASN A 66 13.20 0.28 -5.27
CA ASN A 66 13.03 -1.18 -5.25
C ASN A 66 11.78 -1.68 -5.99
N PRO A 67 11.93 -2.53 -7.03
CA PRO A 67 10.79 -3.15 -7.71
C PRO A 67 9.99 -4.12 -6.83
N ASN A 68 10.51 -4.48 -5.64
CA ASN A 68 9.86 -5.36 -4.68
C ASN A 68 9.66 -4.65 -3.32
N ILE A 69 8.71 -3.71 -3.31
CA ILE A 69 8.32 -2.91 -2.14
C ILE A 69 8.14 -3.76 -0.88
N MET A 70 7.39 -4.87 -0.98
CA MET A 70 7.10 -5.70 0.21
C MET A 70 8.34 -6.41 0.76
N ALA A 71 9.30 -6.80 -0.08
CA ALA A 71 10.55 -7.38 0.40
C ALA A 71 11.38 -6.38 1.21
N GLN A 72 11.45 -5.12 0.75
CA GLN A 72 12.12 -4.04 1.49
C GLN A 72 11.44 -3.81 2.83
N VAL A 73 10.11 -3.66 2.82
CA VAL A 73 9.31 -3.43 4.04
C VAL A 73 9.49 -4.54 5.07
N GLN A 74 9.53 -5.80 4.64
CA GLN A 74 9.75 -6.95 5.52
C GLN A 74 11.16 -7.00 6.11
N ALA A 75 12.16 -6.43 5.40
CA ALA A 75 13.54 -6.36 5.87
C ALA A 75 13.82 -5.17 6.80
N MET A 76 12.90 -4.19 6.90
CA MET A 76 13.11 -3.00 7.72
C MET A 76 13.21 -3.34 9.22
N PRO A 77 14.21 -2.79 9.93
CA PRO A 77 14.32 -2.95 11.37
C PRO A 77 13.32 -2.03 12.09
N VAL A 78 12.07 -2.47 12.20
CA VAL A 78 10.99 -1.69 12.84
C VAL A 78 11.32 -1.46 14.33
N PRO A 79 11.34 -0.19 14.81
CA PRO A 79 11.52 0.18 16.22
C PRO A 79 10.56 -0.52 17.17
N ALA A 80 11.00 -0.76 18.41
CA ALA A 80 10.22 -1.51 19.40
C ALA A 80 8.91 -0.81 19.77
N GLU A 81 8.93 0.52 19.82
CA GLU A 81 7.80 1.41 20.10
C GLU A 81 6.73 1.26 19.01
N ILE A 82 7.13 1.25 17.74
CA ILE A 82 6.24 1.03 16.60
C ILE A 82 5.66 -0.39 16.63
N LYS A 83 6.49 -1.41 16.91
CA LYS A 83 6.01 -2.80 17.10
C LYS A 83 5.01 -2.90 18.25
N GLN A 84 5.19 -2.14 19.32
CA GLN A 84 4.26 -2.11 20.45
C GLN A 84 2.89 -1.56 20.05
N VAL A 85 2.84 -0.50 19.24
CA VAL A 85 1.58 0.02 18.68
C VAL A 85 0.86 -1.08 17.89
N PHE A 86 1.56 -1.78 17.01
CA PHE A 86 0.94 -2.83 16.21
C PHE A 86 0.50 -4.05 17.02
N ARG A 87 1.28 -4.49 18.00
CA ARG A 87 0.89 -5.55 18.94
C ARG A 87 -0.38 -5.20 19.71
N LYS A 88 -0.44 -3.97 20.26
CA LYS A 88 -1.61 -3.47 21.00
C LYS A 88 -2.88 -3.52 20.15
N ASN A 89 -2.75 -3.27 18.85
CA ASN A 89 -3.87 -3.21 17.90
C ASN A 89 -4.11 -4.53 17.14
N GLY A 90 -3.52 -5.64 17.59
CA GLY A 90 -3.81 -6.99 17.07
C GLY A 90 -3.08 -7.39 15.79
N LEU A 91 -2.13 -6.58 15.31
CA LEU A 91 -1.33 -6.88 14.10
C LEU A 91 -0.02 -7.60 14.40
N GLY A 92 0.37 -7.69 15.69
CA GLY A 92 1.57 -8.40 16.13
C GLY A 92 2.88 -7.65 15.83
N ASP A 93 4.00 -8.34 16.02
CA ASP A 93 5.35 -7.74 15.83
C ASP A 93 5.71 -7.45 14.37
N ASN A 94 5.01 -8.09 13.43
CA ASN A 94 5.12 -7.85 11.99
C ASN A 94 4.00 -6.92 11.46
N GLY A 95 3.40 -6.10 12.32
CA GLY A 95 2.27 -5.26 11.93
C GLY A 95 2.61 -4.15 10.92
N TRP A 96 3.86 -3.68 10.86
CA TRP A 96 4.27 -2.71 9.84
C TRP A 96 4.15 -3.28 8.40
N PRO A 97 4.77 -4.44 8.07
CA PRO A 97 4.52 -5.10 6.79
C PRO A 97 3.04 -5.37 6.49
N LYS A 98 2.26 -5.77 7.49
CA LYS A 98 0.82 -6.02 7.31
C LYS A 98 0.06 -4.74 6.94
N MET A 99 0.34 -3.64 7.64
CA MET A 99 -0.26 -2.34 7.37
C MET A 99 0.07 -1.88 5.95
N ILE A 100 1.34 -1.95 5.55
CA ILE A 100 1.76 -1.56 4.19
C ILE A 100 1.09 -2.45 3.14
N ALA A 101 1.04 -3.78 3.33
CA ALA A 101 0.36 -4.67 2.41
C ALA A 101 -1.13 -4.31 2.23
N ILE A 102 -1.84 -4.01 3.33
CA ILE A 102 -3.24 -3.61 3.29
C ILE A 102 -3.42 -2.28 2.57
N LEU A 103 -2.67 -1.24 2.96
CA LEU A 103 -2.78 0.10 2.37
C LEU A 103 -2.43 0.11 0.88
N LEU A 104 -1.31 -0.52 0.52
CA LEU A 104 -0.85 -0.62 -0.87
C LEU A 104 -1.82 -1.44 -1.72
N GLY A 105 -2.26 -2.59 -1.22
CA GLY A 105 -3.17 -3.48 -1.95
C GLY A 105 -4.54 -2.87 -2.15
N ALA A 106 -5.12 -2.25 -1.12
CA ALA A 106 -6.42 -1.59 -1.23
C ALA A 106 -6.35 -0.37 -2.15
N SER A 107 -5.26 0.40 -2.11
CA SER A 107 -5.02 1.50 -3.06
C SER A 107 -4.92 0.99 -4.49
N ALA A 108 -4.19 -0.11 -4.73
CA ALA A 108 -4.08 -0.70 -6.06
C ALA A 108 -5.43 -1.24 -6.58
N ILE A 109 -6.24 -1.85 -5.72
CA ILE A 109 -7.60 -2.30 -6.07
C ILE A 109 -8.50 -1.10 -6.39
N TYR A 110 -8.47 -0.04 -5.56
CA TYR A 110 -9.22 1.18 -5.80
C TYR A 110 -8.86 1.82 -7.15
N MET A 111 -7.56 1.96 -7.45
CA MET A 111 -7.09 2.45 -8.74
C MET A 111 -7.53 1.55 -9.89
N GLU A 112 -7.45 0.22 -9.74
CA GLU A 112 -7.91 -0.72 -10.76
C GLU A 112 -9.40 -0.55 -11.08
N ASP A 113 -10.24 -0.44 -10.04
CA ASP A 113 -11.69 -0.24 -10.19
C ASP A 113 -11.99 1.14 -10.83
N ALA A 114 -11.26 2.19 -10.44
CA ALA A 114 -11.36 3.52 -11.04
C ALA A 114 -10.96 3.52 -12.53
N LEU A 115 -9.88 2.83 -12.90
CA LEU A 115 -9.44 2.70 -14.30
C LEU A 115 -10.48 1.95 -15.13
N LYS A 116 -10.99 0.82 -14.64
CA LYS A 116 -12.05 0.05 -15.32
C LYS A 116 -13.30 0.91 -15.56
N SER A 117 -13.68 1.74 -14.59
CA SER A 117 -14.87 2.59 -14.72
C SER A 117 -14.72 3.69 -15.77
N GLN A 118 -13.49 4.13 -16.08
CA GLN A 118 -13.19 5.22 -17.00
C GLN A 118 -12.62 4.74 -18.35
N GLU A 119 -12.45 3.44 -18.55
CA GLU A 119 -11.78 2.87 -19.73
C GLU A 119 -12.38 3.35 -21.05
N ALA A 120 -13.72 3.35 -21.16
CA ALA A 120 -14.39 3.79 -22.37
C ALA A 120 -14.12 5.27 -22.70
N GLU A 121 -14.03 6.12 -21.67
CA GLU A 121 -13.76 7.55 -21.83
C GLU A 121 -12.31 7.81 -22.23
N PHE A 122 -11.35 7.11 -21.60
CA PHE A 122 -9.94 7.22 -21.94
C PHE A 122 -9.62 6.70 -23.35
N MET A 123 -10.22 5.58 -23.75
CA MET A 123 -10.00 4.99 -25.07
C MET A 123 -10.65 5.81 -26.20
N ALA A 124 -11.62 6.67 -25.90
CA ALA A 124 -12.22 7.58 -26.88
C ALA A 124 -11.28 8.76 -27.26
N VAL A 125 -10.22 9.01 -26.49
CA VAL A 125 -9.25 10.08 -26.74
C VAL A 125 -7.87 9.46 -27.03
N PRO A 126 -7.39 9.43 -28.29
CA PRO A 126 -6.17 8.71 -28.67
C PRO A 126 -4.92 9.07 -27.85
N GLN A 127 -4.75 10.34 -27.48
CA GLN A 127 -3.61 10.79 -26.66
C GLN A 127 -3.66 10.31 -25.19
N MET A 128 -4.83 9.85 -24.73
CA MET A 128 -5.02 9.33 -23.38
C MET A 128 -4.90 7.81 -23.32
N ALA A 129 -4.98 7.11 -24.45
CA ALA A 129 -4.87 5.65 -24.50
C ALA A 129 -3.50 5.16 -24.00
N GLU A 130 -2.40 5.80 -24.42
CA GLU A 130 -1.05 5.44 -23.95
C GLU A 130 -0.88 5.70 -22.46
N TYR A 131 -1.39 6.84 -21.98
CA TYR A 131 -1.38 7.18 -20.56
C TYR A 131 -2.20 6.18 -19.73
N PHE A 132 -3.35 5.74 -20.24
CA PHE A 132 -4.22 4.76 -19.60
C PHE A 132 -3.54 3.39 -19.47
N GLU A 133 -2.81 2.95 -20.49
CA GLU A 133 -2.02 1.71 -20.42
C GLU A 133 -0.84 1.81 -19.44
N GLN A 134 -0.20 2.98 -19.32
CA GLN A 134 0.81 3.22 -18.30
C GLN A 134 0.23 3.13 -16.87
N LEU A 135 -0.97 3.67 -16.65
CA LEU A 135 -1.67 3.56 -15.36
C LEU A 135 -2.03 2.11 -15.03
N LYS A 136 -2.52 1.33 -16.01
CA LYS A 136 -2.76 -0.12 -15.83
C LYS A 136 -1.48 -0.86 -15.44
N LEU A 137 -0.36 -0.53 -16.09
CA LEU A 137 0.94 -1.14 -15.79
C LEU A 137 1.37 -0.81 -14.36
N GLN A 138 1.23 0.45 -13.92
CA GLN A 138 1.56 0.85 -12.55
C GLN A 138 0.71 0.09 -11.52
N VAL A 139 -0.62 0.02 -11.73
CA VAL A 139 -1.52 -0.77 -10.86
C VAL A 139 -1.09 -2.24 -10.80
N LYS A 140 -0.74 -2.83 -11.96
CA LYS A 140 -0.24 -4.20 -12.02
C LYS A 140 1.05 -4.36 -11.22
N MET A 141 2.01 -3.45 -11.35
CA MET A 141 3.28 -3.48 -10.61
C MET A 141 3.06 -3.42 -9.10
N LEU A 142 2.13 -2.57 -8.63
CA LEU A 142 1.79 -2.51 -7.21
C LEU A 142 1.18 -3.82 -6.72
N LYS A 143 0.24 -4.40 -7.49
CA LYS A 143 -0.35 -5.70 -7.14
C LYS A 143 0.67 -6.84 -7.15
N ASP A 144 1.59 -6.84 -8.10
CA ASP A 144 2.66 -7.85 -8.22
C ASP A 144 3.67 -7.77 -7.07
N SER A 145 3.79 -6.61 -6.42
CA SER A 145 4.63 -6.45 -5.22
C SER A 145 4.04 -7.12 -3.97
N ILE A 146 2.76 -7.50 -4.00
CA ILE A 146 2.03 -8.10 -2.88
C ILE A 146 1.72 -9.57 -3.22
N HIS A 147 1.77 -10.45 -2.21
CA HIS A 147 1.44 -11.85 -2.45
C HIS A 147 -0.03 -12.01 -2.89
N PRO A 148 -0.36 -12.88 -3.86
CA PRO A 148 -1.72 -13.03 -4.37
C PRO A 148 -2.78 -13.43 -3.32
N SER A 149 -2.41 -14.14 -2.25
CA SER A 149 -3.37 -14.43 -1.16
C SER A 149 -3.79 -13.18 -0.42
N ASP A 150 -2.86 -12.25 -0.24
CA ASP A 150 -3.08 -11.03 0.53
C ASP A 150 -3.96 -10.08 -0.29
N ILE A 151 -3.70 -9.97 -1.60
CA ILE A 151 -4.59 -9.27 -2.54
C ILE A 151 -6.02 -9.82 -2.47
N ARG A 152 -6.20 -11.16 -2.42
CA ARG A 152 -7.54 -11.75 -2.31
C ARG A 152 -8.23 -11.41 -1.00
N LEU A 153 -7.51 -11.42 0.12
CA LEU A 153 -8.05 -11.05 1.43
C LEU A 153 -8.49 -9.57 1.45
N ILE A 154 -7.68 -8.70 0.85
CA ILE A 154 -7.96 -7.27 0.74
C ILE A 154 -9.17 -7.02 -0.18
N ASP A 155 -9.23 -7.67 -1.35
CA ASP A 155 -10.35 -7.52 -2.30
C ASP A 155 -11.68 -7.96 -1.69
N GLN A 156 -11.69 -9.05 -0.91
CA GLN A 156 -12.88 -9.49 -0.15
C GLN A 156 -13.39 -8.46 0.85
N ARG A 157 -12.53 -7.52 1.29
CA ARG A 157 -12.81 -6.51 2.32
C ARG A 157 -12.72 -5.09 1.79
N LYS A 158 -12.66 -4.90 0.48
CA LYS A 158 -12.43 -3.58 -0.13
C LYS A 158 -13.49 -2.54 0.23
N ALA A 159 -14.74 -2.96 0.44
CA ALA A 159 -15.83 -2.07 0.83
C ALA A 159 -15.61 -1.45 2.22
N ASP A 160 -14.90 -2.14 3.11
CA ASP A 160 -14.54 -1.63 4.44
C ASP A 160 -13.20 -0.88 4.40
N LEU A 161 -12.25 -1.32 3.57
CA LEU A 161 -10.89 -0.79 3.51
C LEU A 161 -10.75 0.52 2.72
N ILE A 162 -11.40 0.62 1.56
CA ILE A 162 -11.27 1.81 0.68
C ILE A 162 -11.71 3.09 1.40
N PRO A 163 -12.86 3.14 2.11
CA PRO A 163 -13.26 4.34 2.83
C PRO A 163 -12.26 4.78 3.91
N LEU A 164 -11.53 3.85 4.53
CA LEU A 164 -10.49 4.19 5.52
C LEU A 164 -9.32 4.93 4.87
N ILE A 165 -8.97 4.57 3.62
CA ILE A 165 -7.84 5.15 2.90
C ILE A 165 -8.19 6.50 2.28
N GLU A 166 -9.42 6.67 1.80
CA GLU A 166 -9.87 7.95 1.23
C GLU A 166 -9.98 9.07 2.27
N ASN A 167 -10.13 8.71 3.55
CA ASN A 167 -10.32 9.64 4.67
C ASN A 167 -9.13 9.70 5.64
N ALA A 168 -8.08 8.93 5.39
CA ALA A 168 -6.80 8.97 6.12
C ALA A 168 -6.00 10.23 5.77
#